data_AF-R7GJS1-F1
#
_entry.id   AF-R7GJS1-F1
#
_cell.length_a   1.000
_cell.length_b   1.000
_cell.length_c   1.000
_cell.angle_alpha   90.00
_cell.angle_beta   90.00
_cell.angle_gamma   90.00
#
_symmetry.space_group_name_H-M   'P 1'
#
loop_
_entity.id
_entity.type
_entity.pdbx_description
1 polymer ?
#
loop_
_entity_poly.entity_id
_entity_poly.type
_entity_poly.pdbx_seq_one_letter_code
_entity_poly.pdbx_strand_id
1 'polypeptide(L)'
;MSFLDLILIAFLLYMFFSGYSKGFFSTLYDLVSFIIMMLFIYFNVETISSIIQIYKPVDDPLSQLGGSVINMLIVFIIMFVVLEIIRRLIGVLIKPLVNQLTDHFALTAFVNHLLGALIHALKGVFISFMVMMMVIIPFFGPDILTNSKIGHLIIEDVPIISQKAINEASAYGSLLKGQHTLQLEDKDILKKMIIANNHAYDHGILDEHDATQFVYTQLGPALMKQQVIIPHEEKLQFISLLNKTPYTETEKNTILNNIGSE
;
A
#
# COMPACT_ATOMS: atom_id res chain seq x y z
N MET A 1 0.78 -5.88 25.79
CA MET A 1 1.41 -6.42 24.56
C MET A 1 0.26 -6.92 23.70
N SER A 2 0.09 -6.35 22.51
CA SER A 2 -1.06 -6.69 21.65
C SER A 2 -0.88 -8.07 21.01
N PHE A 3 -1.98 -8.64 20.51
CA PHE A 3 -1.93 -9.85 19.69
C PHE A 3 -1.06 -9.64 18.43
N LEU A 4 -1.13 -8.43 17.84
CA LEU A 4 -0.29 -8.04 16.70
C LEU A 4 1.21 -8.05 17.07
N ASP A 5 1.59 -7.50 18.23
CA ASP A 5 2.99 -7.55 18.70
C ASP A 5 3.49 -8.98 18.82
N LEU A 6 2.67 -9.90 19.33
CA LEU A 6 3.03 -11.30 19.51
C LEU A 6 3.29 -11.99 18.16
N ILE A 7 2.43 -11.75 17.17
CA ILE A 7 2.62 -12.25 15.80
C ILE A 7 3.88 -11.67 15.18
N LEU A 8 4.07 -10.35 15.27
CA LEU A 8 5.22 -9.66 14.68
C LEU A 8 6.53 -10.14 15.30
N ILE A 9 6.61 -10.28 16.62
CA ILE A 9 7.80 -10.79 17.30
C ILE A 9 8.07 -12.24 16.91
N ALA A 10 7.06 -13.10 16.90
CA ALA A 10 7.23 -14.49 16.46
C ALA A 10 7.74 -14.56 15.01
N PHE A 11 7.18 -13.75 14.12
CA PHE A 11 7.61 -13.66 12.72
C PHE A 11 9.04 -13.13 12.58
N LEU A 12 9.39 -12.04 13.28
CA LEU A 12 10.73 -11.45 13.22
C LEU A 12 11.80 -12.38 13.81
N LEU A 13 11.49 -13.08 14.91
CA LEU A 13 12.36 -14.12 15.46
C LEU A 13 12.55 -15.26 14.47
N TYR A 14 11.46 -15.73 13.85
CA TYR A 14 11.55 -16.74 12.78
C TYR A 14 12.46 -16.26 11.64
N MET A 15 12.30 -15.02 11.18
CA MET A 15 13.15 -14.43 10.13
C MET A 15 14.61 -14.38 10.57
N PHE A 16 14.89 -13.90 11.78
CA PHE A 16 16.24 -13.84 12.35
C PHE A 16 16.91 -15.22 12.38
N PHE A 17 16.26 -16.22 13.00
CA PHE A 17 16.83 -17.57 13.11
C PHE A 17 16.93 -18.28 11.75
N SER A 18 15.96 -18.08 10.86
CA SER A 18 16.02 -18.60 9.48
C SER A 18 17.20 -18.00 8.71
N GLY A 19 17.48 -16.71 8.90
CA GLY A 19 18.65 -16.05 8.31
C GLY A 19 19.95 -16.57 8.89
N TYR A 20 19.98 -16.77 10.21
CA TYR A 20 21.12 -17.36 10.91
C TYR A 20 21.45 -18.72 10.32
N SER A 21 20.49 -19.63 10.17
CA SER A 21 20.73 -20.96 9.62
C SER A 21 21.24 -20.96 8.16
N LYS A 22 20.83 -19.98 7.35
CA LYS A 22 21.21 -19.90 5.92
C LYS A 22 22.59 -19.31 5.67
N GLY A 23 23.08 -18.44 6.57
CA GLY A 23 24.31 -17.69 6.35
C GLY A 23 24.14 -16.47 5.43
N PHE A 24 25.19 -15.67 5.31
CA PHE A 24 25.17 -14.35 4.70
C PHE A 24 24.82 -14.37 3.22
N PHE A 25 25.61 -15.06 2.39
CA PHE A 25 25.46 -15.00 0.93
C PHE A 25 24.11 -15.53 0.45
N SER A 26 23.62 -16.63 1.03
CA SER A 26 22.30 -17.17 0.71
C SER A 26 21.18 -16.18 1.06
N THR A 27 21.31 -15.51 2.20
CA THR A 27 20.33 -14.51 2.66
C THR A 27 20.40 -13.23 1.84
N LEU A 28 21.60 -12.80 1.46
CA LEU A 28 21.81 -11.64 0.58
C LEU A 28 21.16 -11.88 -0.78
N TYR A 29 21.33 -13.08 -1.36
CA TYR A 29 20.60 -13.48 -2.55
C TYR A 29 19.08 -13.46 -2.33
N ASP A 30 18.60 -14.00 -1.20
CA ASP A 30 17.17 -13.97 -0.85
C ASP A 30 16.62 -12.55 -0.71
N LEU A 31 17.43 -11.58 -0.30
CA LEU A 31 17.06 -10.16 -0.22
C LEU A 31 17.06 -9.52 -1.61
N VAL A 32 18.15 -9.64 -2.37
CA VAL A 32 18.27 -9.02 -3.70
C VAL A 32 17.21 -9.56 -4.66
N SER A 33 17.00 -10.89 -4.69
CA SER A 33 15.96 -11.51 -5.51
C SER A 33 14.56 -11.05 -5.10
N PHE A 34 14.33 -10.82 -3.80
CA PHE A 34 13.06 -10.30 -3.30
C PHE A 34 12.85 -8.84 -3.71
N ILE A 35 13.89 -7.99 -3.65
CA ILE A 35 13.82 -6.60 -4.11
C ILE A 35 13.48 -6.55 -5.61
N ILE A 36 14.17 -7.35 -6.44
CA ILE A 36 13.91 -7.41 -7.89
C ILE A 36 12.46 -7.86 -8.15
N MET A 37 11.99 -8.88 -7.43
CA MET A 37 10.60 -9.34 -7.52
C MET A 37 9.62 -8.23 -7.15
N MET A 38 9.86 -7.52 -6.04
CA MET A 38 9.00 -6.44 -5.58
C MET A 38 8.96 -5.27 -6.55
N LEU A 39 10.11 -4.89 -7.14
CA LEU A 39 10.18 -3.87 -8.19
C LEU A 39 9.38 -4.29 -9.43
N PHE A 40 9.48 -5.55 -9.83
CA PHE A 40 8.69 -6.07 -10.93
C PHE A 40 7.18 -5.97 -10.66
N ILE A 41 6.73 -6.33 -9.45
CA ILE A 41 5.32 -6.18 -9.07
C ILE A 41 4.92 -4.71 -9.09
N TYR A 42 5.72 -3.84 -8.45
CA TYR A 42 5.45 -2.40 -8.37
C TYR A 42 5.23 -1.77 -9.75
N PHE A 43 6.10 -2.07 -10.73
CA PHE A 43 5.98 -1.50 -12.07
C PHE A 43 4.84 -2.07 -12.93
N ASN A 44 4.27 -3.22 -12.56
CA ASN A 44 3.31 -3.93 -13.42
C ASN A 44 1.94 -4.14 -12.79
N VAL A 45 1.78 -3.95 -11.47
CA VAL A 45 0.52 -4.26 -10.78
C VAL A 45 -0.64 -3.42 -11.29
N GLU A 46 -0.41 -2.14 -11.57
CA GLU A 46 -1.40 -1.21 -12.15
C GLU A 46 -1.83 -1.64 -13.56
N THR A 47 -0.85 -1.94 -14.42
CA THR A 47 -1.14 -2.42 -15.78
C THR A 47 -1.87 -3.75 -15.76
N ILE A 48 -1.50 -4.66 -14.87
CA ILE A 48 -2.14 -5.98 -14.79
C ILE A 48 -3.52 -5.87 -14.15
N SER A 49 -3.73 -5.01 -13.15
CA SER A 49 -5.03 -4.85 -12.48
C SER A 49 -6.07 -4.18 -13.36
N SER A 50 -5.67 -3.30 -14.28
CA SER A 50 -6.57 -2.73 -15.30
C SER A 50 -7.00 -3.76 -16.36
N ILE A 51 -6.15 -4.73 -16.68
CA ILE A 51 -6.46 -5.80 -17.65
C ILE A 51 -7.27 -6.92 -17.00
N ILE A 52 -6.93 -7.30 -15.76
CA ILE A 52 -7.53 -8.45 -15.07
C ILE A 52 -8.41 -7.95 -13.93
N GLN A 53 -9.72 -7.91 -14.19
CA GLN A 53 -10.75 -7.61 -13.19
C GLN A 53 -11.28 -8.89 -12.55
N ILE A 54 -10.72 -9.25 -11.41
CA ILE A 54 -11.13 -10.39 -10.58
C ILE A 54 -12.32 -10.01 -9.69
N TYR A 55 -12.28 -8.79 -9.14
CA TYR A 55 -13.40 -8.20 -8.42
C TYR A 55 -14.09 -7.18 -9.31
N LYS A 56 -15.41 -7.34 -9.49
CA LYS A 56 -16.25 -6.39 -10.22
C LYS A 56 -17.10 -5.59 -9.25
N PRO A 57 -16.93 -4.26 -9.18
CA PRO A 57 -17.79 -3.43 -8.35
C PRO A 57 -19.22 -3.39 -8.89
N VAL A 58 -20.16 -3.04 -8.02
CA VAL A 58 -21.51 -2.64 -8.42
C VAL A 58 -21.42 -1.30 -9.17
N ASP A 59 -22.36 -1.04 -10.09
CA ASP A 59 -22.43 0.17 -10.92
C ASP A 59 -22.81 1.43 -10.11
N ASP A 60 -22.04 1.74 -9.06
CA ASP A 60 -22.07 3.02 -8.38
C ASP A 60 -20.63 3.55 -8.19
N PRO A 61 -20.40 4.87 -8.31
CA PRO A 61 -19.03 5.43 -8.34
C PRO A 61 -18.20 5.16 -7.08
N LEU A 62 -18.83 5.00 -5.92
CA LEU A 62 -18.13 4.68 -4.68
C LEU A 62 -17.68 3.22 -4.68
N SER A 63 -18.56 2.31 -5.07
CA SER A 63 -18.20 0.91 -5.28
C SER A 63 -17.13 0.76 -6.34
N GLN A 64 -17.14 1.58 -7.39
CA GLN A 64 -16.08 1.59 -8.41
C GLN A 64 -14.72 1.94 -7.81
N LEU A 65 -14.61 3.06 -7.07
CA LEU A 65 -13.36 3.45 -6.41
C LEU A 65 -12.86 2.37 -5.43
N GLY A 66 -13.72 1.90 -4.53
CA GLY A 66 -13.36 0.85 -3.57
C GLY A 66 -13.03 -0.48 -4.25
N GLY A 67 -13.81 -0.86 -5.27
CA GLY A 67 -13.68 -2.11 -6.00
C GLY A 67 -12.43 -2.19 -6.86
N SER A 68 -12.03 -1.10 -7.51
CA SER A 68 -10.78 -1.05 -8.28
C SER A 68 -9.56 -1.20 -7.38
N VAL A 69 -9.58 -0.59 -6.18
CA VAL A 69 -8.53 -0.76 -5.17
C VAL A 69 -8.49 -2.21 -4.65
N ILE A 70 -9.65 -2.81 -4.34
CA ILE A 70 -9.73 -4.22 -3.95
C ILE A 70 -9.16 -5.12 -5.06
N ASN A 71 -9.54 -4.86 -6.31
CA ASN A 71 -9.06 -5.63 -7.45
C ASN A 71 -7.53 -5.55 -7.57
N MET A 72 -6.96 -4.34 -7.46
CA MET A 72 -5.52 -4.15 -7.45
C MET A 72 -4.82 -4.91 -6.31
N LEU A 73 -5.38 -4.89 -5.10
CA LEU A 73 -4.83 -5.66 -3.96
C LEU A 73 -4.89 -7.17 -4.20
N ILE A 74 -5.97 -7.69 -4.78
CA ILE A 74 -6.09 -9.11 -5.13
C ILE A 74 -5.05 -9.49 -6.18
N VAL A 75 -4.92 -8.68 -7.24
CA VAL A 75 -3.93 -8.88 -8.30
C VAL A 75 -2.51 -8.82 -7.75
N PHE A 76 -2.21 -7.86 -6.88
CA PHE A 76 -0.94 -7.76 -6.15
C PHE A 76 -0.63 -9.06 -5.40
N ILE A 77 -1.58 -9.57 -4.61
CA ILE A 77 -1.41 -10.80 -3.82
C ILE A 77 -1.13 -12.00 -4.74
N ILE A 78 -1.87 -12.12 -5.84
CA ILE A 78 -1.67 -13.21 -6.81
C ILE A 78 -0.28 -13.11 -7.45
N MET A 79 0.10 -11.93 -7.93
CA MET A 79 1.43 -11.70 -8.49
C MET A 79 2.53 -12.03 -7.48
N PHE A 80 2.37 -11.57 -6.23
CA PHE A 80 3.31 -11.85 -5.15
C PHE A 80 3.47 -13.35 -4.92
N VAL A 81 2.37 -14.10 -4.79
CA VAL A 81 2.41 -15.55 -4.56
C VAL A 81 3.06 -16.27 -5.73
N VAL A 82 2.65 -15.97 -6.96
CA VAL A 82 3.20 -16.62 -8.17
C VAL A 82 4.68 -16.34 -8.32
N LEU A 83 5.09 -15.08 -8.19
CA LEU A 83 6.49 -14.70 -8.33
C LEU A 83 7.35 -15.18 -7.16
N GLU A 84 6.81 -15.27 -5.94
CA GLU A 84 7.53 -15.84 -4.80
C GLU A 84 7.80 -17.34 -5.00
N ILE A 85 6.86 -18.07 -5.61
CA ILE A 85 7.07 -19.47 -6.00
C ILE A 85 8.19 -19.55 -7.05
N ILE A 86 8.12 -18.76 -8.11
CA ILE A 86 9.15 -18.72 -9.18
C ILE A 86 10.51 -18.37 -8.60
N ARG A 87 10.59 -17.32 -7.77
CA ARG A 87 11.82 -16.88 -7.08
C ARG A 87 12.42 -18.00 -6.26
N ARG A 88 11.61 -18.76 -5.52
CA ARG A 88 12.07 -19.91 -4.73
C ARG A 88 12.61 -21.02 -5.62
N LEU A 89 11.93 -21.35 -6.72
CA LEU A 89 12.39 -22.37 -7.67
C LEU A 89 13.73 -22.01 -8.29
N ILE A 90 13.90 -20.76 -8.73
CA ILE A 90 15.19 -20.26 -9.23
C ILE A 90 16.25 -20.32 -8.12
N GLY A 91 15.87 -19.97 -6.89
CA GLY A 91 16.75 -20.03 -5.72
C GLY A 91 17.31 -21.42 -5.44
N VAL A 92 16.55 -22.50 -5.70
CA VAL A 92 17.07 -23.88 -5.56
C VAL A 92 18.26 -24.13 -6.49
N LEU A 93 18.26 -23.55 -7.69
CA LEU A 93 19.32 -23.72 -8.68
C LEU A 93 20.52 -22.80 -8.41
N ILE A 94 20.27 -21.57 -7.97
CA ILE A 94 21.31 -20.54 -7.82
C ILE A 94 22.03 -20.61 -6.47
N LYS A 95 21.34 -20.98 -5.39
CA LYS A 95 21.92 -21.00 -4.03
C LYS A 95 23.16 -21.86 -3.87
N PRO A 96 23.27 -23.05 -4.50
CA PRO A 96 24.50 -23.84 -4.45
C PRO A 96 25.71 -23.06 -4.98
N LEU A 97 25.55 -22.30 -6.07
CA LEU A 97 26.61 -21.48 -6.65
C LEU A 97 26.97 -20.30 -5.75
N VAL A 98 25.97 -19.63 -5.18
CA VAL A 98 26.16 -18.52 -4.25
C VAL A 98 26.88 -18.97 -2.97
N ASN A 99 26.58 -20.17 -2.47
CA ASN A 99 27.20 -20.69 -1.26
C ASN A 99 28.68 -21.00 -1.45
N GLN A 100 29.14 -21.34 -2.66
CA GLN A 100 30.57 -21.49 -2.97
C GLN A 100 31.35 -20.18 -2.78
N LEU A 101 30.70 -19.02 -2.87
CA LEU A 101 31.33 -17.74 -2.58
C LEU A 101 31.73 -17.64 -1.10
N THR A 102 30.98 -18.29 -0.19
CA THR A 102 31.31 -18.31 1.24
C THR A 102 32.70 -18.87 1.49
N ASP A 103 33.13 -19.86 0.71
CA ASP A 103 34.45 -20.47 0.84
C ASP A 103 35.58 -19.57 0.31
N HIS A 104 35.26 -18.62 -0.56
CA HIS A 104 36.22 -17.65 -1.11
C HIS A 104 36.43 -16.44 -0.20
N PHE A 105 35.44 -16.09 0.62
CA PHE A 105 35.55 -15.00 1.58
C PHE A 105 35.93 -15.57 2.95
N ALA A 106 37.02 -15.08 3.55
CA ALA A 106 37.51 -15.52 4.86
C ALA A 106 36.62 -15.04 6.04
N LEU A 107 35.31 -15.20 5.94
CA LEU A 107 34.38 -14.94 7.03
C LEU A 107 34.45 -16.10 8.02
N THR A 108 34.53 -15.78 9.31
CA THR A 108 34.32 -16.80 10.34
C THR A 108 32.87 -17.29 10.28
N ALA A 109 32.64 -18.56 10.60
CA ALA A 109 31.30 -19.14 10.61
C ALA A 109 30.32 -18.29 11.45
N PHE A 110 30.76 -17.80 12.61
CA PHE A 110 29.95 -16.92 13.46
C PHE A 110 29.54 -15.64 12.73
N VAL A 111 30.46 -14.95 12.06
CA VAL A 111 30.16 -13.70 11.33
C VAL A 111 29.24 -13.97 10.15
N ASN A 112 29.47 -15.04 9.39
CA ASN A 112 28.62 -15.44 8.26
C ASN A 112 27.15 -15.65 8.70
N HIS A 113 26.94 -16.39 9.78
CA HIS A 113 25.60 -16.67 10.28
C HIS A 113 24.96 -15.45 10.94
N LEU A 114 25.71 -14.65 11.70
CA LEU A 114 25.20 -13.41 12.30
C LEU A 114 24.76 -12.39 11.24
N LEU A 115 25.57 -12.17 10.20
CA LEU A 115 25.20 -11.28 9.10
C LEU A 115 23.98 -11.81 8.33
N GLY A 116 23.88 -13.13 8.13
CA GLY A 116 22.69 -13.76 7.57
C GLY A 116 21.44 -13.47 8.42
N ALA A 117 21.53 -13.59 9.74
CA ALA A 117 20.43 -13.29 10.65
C ALA A 117 19.97 -11.84 10.55
N LEU A 118 20.92 -10.89 10.56
CA LEU A 118 20.62 -9.45 10.48
C LEU A 118 19.95 -9.07 9.16
N ILE A 119 20.45 -9.56 8.02
CA ILE A 119 19.85 -9.29 6.71
C ILE A 119 18.44 -9.86 6.63
N HIS A 120 18.22 -11.09 7.11
CA HIS A 120 16.91 -11.71 7.02
C HIS A 120 15.91 -11.04 7.98
N ALA A 121 16.36 -10.62 9.16
CA ALA A 121 15.55 -9.83 10.07
C ALA A 121 15.14 -8.49 9.44
N LEU A 122 16.07 -7.78 8.79
CA LEU A 122 15.77 -6.54 8.05
C LEU A 122 14.74 -6.77 6.95
N LYS A 123 14.90 -7.84 6.16
CA LYS A 123 13.89 -8.25 5.18
C LYS A 123 12.53 -8.54 5.84
N GLY A 124 12.54 -9.16 7.01
CA GLY A 124 11.33 -9.43 7.81
C GLY A 124 10.62 -8.16 8.26
N VAL A 125 11.36 -7.13 8.70
CA VAL A 125 10.79 -5.82 9.01
C VAL A 125 10.10 -5.23 7.78
N PHE A 126 10.75 -5.26 6.62
CA PHE A 126 10.16 -4.75 5.37
C PHE A 126 8.89 -5.52 4.96
N ILE A 127 8.88 -6.85 5.05
CA ILE A 127 7.68 -7.65 4.76
C ILE A 127 6.56 -7.32 5.75
N SER A 128 6.88 -7.18 7.03
CA SER A 128 5.90 -6.82 8.07
C SER A 128 5.27 -5.46 7.79
N PHE A 129 6.10 -4.48 7.43
CA PHE A 129 5.66 -3.16 6.99
C PHE A 129 4.68 -3.26 5.80
N MET A 130 5.04 -4.00 4.76
CA MET A 130 4.19 -4.18 3.57
C MET A 130 2.84 -4.81 3.91
N VAL A 131 2.83 -5.89 4.70
CA VAL A 131 1.60 -6.55 5.13
C VAL A 131 0.74 -5.59 5.94
N MET A 132 1.34 -4.77 6.80
CA MET A 132 0.58 -3.79 7.56
C MET A 132 -0.05 -2.73 6.66
N MET A 133 0.71 -2.14 5.74
CA MET A 133 0.22 -1.07 4.87
C MET A 133 -0.79 -1.54 3.83
N MET A 134 -0.60 -2.73 3.26
CA MET A 134 -1.42 -3.22 2.14
C MET A 134 -2.60 -4.08 2.60
N VAL A 135 -2.53 -4.69 3.78
CA VAL A 135 -3.56 -5.63 4.27
C VAL A 135 -4.11 -5.20 5.62
N ILE A 136 -3.27 -4.94 6.62
CA ILE A 136 -3.79 -4.70 7.96
C ILE A 136 -4.53 -3.37 8.05
N ILE A 137 -3.91 -2.26 7.64
CA ILE A 137 -4.51 -0.91 7.74
C ILE A 137 -5.74 -0.78 6.85
N PRO A 138 -5.73 -1.18 5.56
CA PRO A 138 -6.91 -1.00 4.71
C PRO A 138 -8.11 -1.84 5.16
N PHE A 139 -7.90 -3.07 5.63
CA PHE A 139 -9.03 -3.96 5.98
C PHE A 139 -9.45 -3.87 7.45
N PHE A 140 -8.50 -3.67 8.36
CA PHE A 140 -8.76 -3.64 9.81
C PHE A 140 -8.73 -2.23 10.41
N GLY A 141 -8.25 -1.23 9.66
CA GLY A 141 -8.12 0.16 10.10
C GLY A 141 -6.83 0.42 10.89
N PRO A 142 -6.43 1.70 11.05
CA PRO A 142 -5.21 2.07 11.77
C PRO A 142 -5.29 1.77 13.28
N ASP A 143 -6.50 1.68 13.86
CA ASP A 143 -6.70 1.48 15.30
C ASP A 143 -6.07 0.18 15.82
N ILE A 144 -5.88 -0.82 14.97
CA ILE A 144 -5.20 -2.07 15.34
C ILE A 144 -3.73 -1.84 15.70
N LEU A 145 -3.13 -0.73 15.26
CA LEU A 145 -1.77 -0.32 15.59
C LEU A 145 -1.68 0.40 16.94
N THR A 146 -2.75 1.04 17.41
CA THR A 146 -2.71 1.88 18.63
C THR A 146 -2.27 1.13 19.88
N ASN A 147 -2.55 -0.17 19.95
CA ASN A 147 -2.14 -1.04 21.06
C ASN A 147 -0.83 -1.82 20.78
N SER A 148 -0.22 -1.62 19.61
CA SER A 148 0.91 -2.38 19.08
C SER A 148 2.19 -1.55 19.10
N LYS A 149 3.10 -1.85 20.04
CA LYS A 149 4.37 -1.14 20.15
C LYS A 149 5.31 -1.47 18.98
N ILE A 150 5.35 -2.73 18.59
CA ILE A 150 6.19 -3.21 17.48
C ILE A 150 5.59 -2.77 16.14
N GLY A 151 4.26 -2.76 16.02
CA GLY A 151 3.58 -2.23 14.84
C GLY A 151 3.90 -0.75 14.63
N HIS A 152 3.78 0.08 15.66
CA HIS A 152 4.17 1.49 15.59
C HIS A 152 5.64 1.66 15.22
N LEU A 153 6.55 0.93 15.88
CA LEU A 153 7.98 1.01 15.58
C LEU A 153 8.30 0.68 14.12
N ILE A 154 7.69 -0.35 13.55
CA ILE A 154 7.91 -0.72 12.13
C ILE A 154 7.31 0.32 11.17
N ILE A 155 6.20 0.97 11.53
CA ILE A 155 5.55 1.96 10.65
C ILE A 155 6.23 3.33 10.73
N GLU A 156 6.65 3.76 11.92
CA GLU A 156 7.24 5.09 12.16
C GLU A 156 8.74 5.13 11.84
N ASP A 157 9.50 4.05 12.11
CA ASP A 157 10.96 4.06 11.96
C ASP A 157 11.45 3.57 10.58
N VAL A 158 10.56 3.18 9.66
CA VAL A 158 10.95 2.90 8.27
C VAL A 158 11.06 4.24 7.52
N PRO A 159 12.27 4.79 7.31
CA PRO A 159 12.45 6.22 6.96
C PRO A 159 12.00 6.58 5.53
N ILE A 160 11.66 5.57 4.73
CA ILE A 160 11.49 5.70 3.28
C ILE A 160 10.06 6.16 2.93
N ILE A 161 9.10 6.07 3.85
CA ILE A 161 7.69 6.34 3.55
C ILE A 161 7.06 7.26 4.61
N SER A 162 6.60 8.42 4.14
CA SER A 162 6.08 9.52 4.97
C SER A 162 4.66 9.26 5.47
N GLN A 163 4.20 10.11 6.41
CA GLN A 163 2.80 10.21 6.85
C GLN A 163 1.80 10.18 5.69
N LYS A 164 2.21 10.63 4.50
CA LYS A 164 1.42 10.58 3.25
C LYS A 164 0.91 9.18 2.93
N ALA A 165 1.75 8.15 2.94
CA ALA A 165 1.30 6.80 2.57
C ALA A 165 0.40 6.17 3.64
N ILE A 166 0.58 6.52 4.92
CA ILE A 166 -0.32 6.10 6.00
C ILE A 166 -1.69 6.75 5.78
N ASN A 167 -1.70 8.05 5.44
CA ASN A 167 -2.92 8.77 5.12
C ASN A 167 -3.64 8.14 3.92
N GLU A 168 -2.92 7.81 2.83
CA GLU A 168 -3.46 7.12 1.67
C GLU A 168 -4.04 5.73 2.04
N ALA A 169 -3.27 4.89 2.73
CA ALA A 169 -3.74 3.57 3.16
C ALA A 169 -4.98 3.64 4.05
N SER A 170 -5.03 4.65 4.95
CA SER A 170 -6.19 4.91 5.79
C SER A 170 -7.40 5.42 5.00
N ALA A 171 -7.15 6.24 3.96
CA ALA A 171 -8.19 6.76 3.09
C ALA A 171 -8.86 5.63 2.32
N TYR A 172 -8.06 4.74 1.72
CA TYR A 172 -8.58 3.52 1.11
C TYR A 172 -9.32 2.64 2.13
N GLY A 173 -8.77 2.44 3.34
CA GLY A 173 -9.44 1.64 4.36
C GLY A 173 -10.81 2.19 4.78
N SER A 174 -10.98 3.52 4.81
CA SER A 174 -12.27 4.15 5.10
C SER A 174 -13.31 3.87 4.00
N LEU A 175 -12.88 3.79 2.74
CA LEU A 175 -13.74 3.41 1.61
C LEU A 175 -14.14 1.93 1.69
N LEU A 176 -13.20 1.05 2.03
CA LEU A 176 -13.43 -0.40 2.09
C LEU A 176 -14.38 -0.82 3.21
N LYS A 177 -14.37 -0.11 4.34
CA LYS A 177 -15.29 -0.37 5.46
C LYS A 177 -16.69 0.21 5.25
N GLY A 178 -16.90 1.05 4.23
CA GLY A 178 -18.08 1.91 4.06
C GLY A 178 -19.19 1.39 3.16
N GLN A 179 -19.54 0.10 3.17
CA GLN A 179 -20.77 -0.36 2.51
C GLN A 179 -22.03 0.15 3.28
N HIS A 180 -22.77 1.03 2.60
CA HIS A 180 -24.17 1.47 2.78
C HIS A 180 -24.50 2.81 3.47
N THR A 181 -23.63 3.40 4.29
CA THR A 181 -23.93 4.73 4.87
C THR A 181 -22.65 5.52 5.11
N LEU A 182 -22.00 5.97 4.04
CA LEU A 182 -21.06 7.08 4.18
C LEU A 182 -21.86 8.32 4.50
N GLN A 183 -21.85 8.71 5.77
CA GLN A 183 -22.22 10.06 6.14
C GLN A 183 -21.10 10.96 5.62
N LEU A 184 -21.22 11.36 4.35
CA LEU A 184 -20.42 12.40 3.66
C LEU A 184 -20.48 13.76 4.37
N GLU A 185 -21.01 13.80 5.59
CA GLU A 185 -21.05 14.96 6.46
C GLU A 185 -19.81 15.11 7.36
N ASP A 186 -18.95 14.08 7.42
CA ASP A 186 -17.67 14.15 8.13
C ASP A 186 -16.56 14.70 7.21
N LYS A 187 -16.01 15.84 7.61
CA LYS A 187 -14.94 16.54 6.88
C LYS A 187 -13.68 15.70 6.72
N ASP A 188 -13.34 14.84 7.69
CA ASP A 188 -12.16 13.97 7.61
C ASP A 188 -12.35 12.85 6.58
N ILE A 189 -13.55 12.28 6.53
CA ILE A 189 -13.92 11.28 5.53
C ILE A 189 -13.92 11.92 4.14
N LEU A 190 -14.50 13.10 3.99
CA LEU A 190 -14.52 13.83 2.72
C LEU A 190 -13.09 14.15 2.23
N LYS A 191 -12.20 14.58 3.13
CA LYS A 191 -10.76 14.77 2.85
C LYS A 191 -10.14 13.49 2.32
N LYS A 192 -10.33 12.36 3.01
CA LYS A 192 -9.81 11.05 2.61
C LYS A 192 -10.33 10.58 1.27
N MET A 193 -11.61 10.82 0.95
CA MET A 193 -12.17 10.45 -0.35
C MET A 193 -11.59 11.26 -1.51
N ILE A 194 -11.35 12.56 -1.32
CA ILE A 194 -10.69 13.39 -2.33
C ILE A 194 -9.30 12.83 -2.63
N ILE A 195 -8.51 12.59 -1.58
CA ILE A 195 -7.15 12.02 -1.69
C ILE A 195 -7.21 10.65 -2.38
N ALA A 196 -8.07 9.75 -1.93
CA ALA A 196 -8.19 8.42 -2.52
C ALA A 196 -8.56 8.46 -4.01
N ASN A 197 -9.49 9.34 -4.42
CA ASN A 197 -9.87 9.48 -5.82
C ASN A 197 -8.74 10.05 -6.69
N ASN A 198 -8.07 11.10 -6.22
CA ASN A 198 -6.93 11.70 -6.91
C ASN A 198 -5.81 10.67 -7.12
N HIS A 199 -5.42 9.98 -6.06
CA HIS A 199 -4.37 8.97 -6.10
C HIS A 199 -4.77 7.77 -6.97
N ALA A 200 -6.02 7.30 -6.88
CA ALA A 200 -6.49 6.22 -7.73
C ALA A 200 -6.43 6.59 -9.21
N TYR A 201 -6.73 7.84 -9.56
CA TYR A 201 -6.59 8.32 -10.93
C TYR A 201 -5.12 8.49 -11.36
N ASP A 202 -4.27 9.09 -10.50
CA ASP A 202 -2.85 9.32 -10.82
C ASP A 202 -2.05 8.02 -10.95
N HIS A 203 -2.49 6.96 -10.27
CA HIS A 203 -1.93 5.61 -10.34
C HIS A 203 -2.73 4.67 -11.24
N GLY A 204 -3.54 5.18 -12.16
CA GLY A 204 -4.24 4.39 -13.19
C GLY A 204 -5.17 3.28 -12.66
N ILE A 205 -5.54 3.34 -11.38
CA ILE A 205 -6.52 2.45 -10.74
C ILE A 205 -7.92 2.79 -11.23
N LEU A 206 -8.20 4.09 -11.38
CA LEU A 206 -9.38 4.62 -12.05
C LEU A 206 -8.99 5.28 -13.36
N ASP A 207 -9.84 5.09 -14.37
CA ASP A 207 -9.75 5.89 -15.58
C ASP A 207 -10.33 7.30 -15.38
N GLU A 208 -10.17 8.15 -16.39
CA GLU A 208 -10.68 9.53 -16.33
C GLU A 208 -12.18 9.59 -16.15
N HIS A 209 -12.93 8.66 -16.75
CA HIS A 209 -14.38 8.63 -16.68
C HIS A 209 -14.83 8.36 -15.25
N ASP A 210 -14.34 7.29 -14.65
CA ASP A 210 -14.73 6.86 -13.30
C ASP A 210 -14.29 7.88 -12.24
N ALA A 211 -13.07 8.42 -12.35
CA ALA A 211 -12.58 9.45 -11.44
C ALA A 211 -13.40 10.75 -11.53
N THR A 212 -13.77 11.16 -12.74
CA THR A 212 -14.60 12.37 -12.96
C THR A 212 -16.04 12.13 -12.51
N GLN A 213 -16.58 10.93 -12.73
CA GLN A 213 -17.91 10.54 -12.25
C GLN A 213 -17.98 10.54 -10.73
N PHE A 214 -16.94 10.06 -10.04
CA PHE A 214 -16.89 10.12 -8.58
C PHE A 214 -16.88 11.57 -8.07
N VAL A 215 -16.11 12.46 -8.71
CA VAL A 215 -16.15 13.90 -8.39
C VAL A 215 -17.56 14.47 -8.60
N TYR A 216 -18.20 14.16 -9.72
CA TYR A 216 -19.51 14.72 -10.07
C TYR A 216 -20.66 14.20 -9.19
N THR A 217 -20.65 12.92 -8.85
CA THR A 217 -21.80 12.27 -8.21
C THR A 217 -21.67 12.18 -6.69
N GLN A 218 -20.44 12.14 -6.15
CA GLN A 218 -20.20 11.94 -4.72
C GLN A 218 -19.54 13.16 -4.07
N LEU A 219 -18.38 13.61 -4.58
CA LEU A 219 -17.60 14.66 -3.92
C LEU A 219 -18.22 16.05 -4.07
N GLY A 220 -18.61 16.41 -5.30
CA GLY A 220 -19.20 17.72 -5.61
C GLY A 220 -20.44 18.04 -4.77
N PRO A 221 -21.44 17.15 -4.66
CA PRO A 221 -22.62 17.41 -3.84
C PRO A 221 -22.31 17.58 -2.33
N ALA A 222 -21.30 16.88 -1.81
CA ALA A 222 -20.84 17.04 -0.43
C ALA A 222 -20.12 18.39 -0.23
N LEU A 223 -19.24 18.75 -1.16
CA LEU A 223 -18.47 20.00 -1.14
C LEU A 223 -19.32 21.25 -1.39
N MET A 224 -20.51 21.12 -1.96
CA MET A 224 -21.48 22.22 -2.01
C MET A 224 -21.99 22.63 -0.61
N LYS A 225 -21.98 21.69 0.34
CA LYS A 225 -22.55 21.86 1.68
C LYS A 225 -21.50 22.04 2.75
N GLN A 226 -20.25 21.63 2.48
CA GLN A 226 -19.23 21.51 3.50
C GLN A 226 -17.85 21.99 3.03
N GLN A 227 -17.12 22.60 3.96
CA GLN A 227 -15.74 23.00 3.74
C GLN A 227 -14.77 21.94 4.21
N VAL A 228 -13.74 21.68 3.41
CA VAL A 228 -12.65 20.76 3.69
C VAL A 228 -11.30 21.44 3.44
N ILE A 229 -10.27 21.06 4.18
CA ILE A 229 -8.90 21.51 3.95
C ILE A 229 -8.09 20.30 3.49
N ILE A 230 -7.45 20.42 2.33
CA ILE A 230 -6.63 19.37 1.73
C ILE A 230 -5.22 19.89 1.41
N PRO A 231 -4.22 19.02 1.25
CA PRO A 231 -2.90 19.44 0.80
C PRO A 231 -2.94 20.17 -0.56
N HIS A 232 -1.99 21.08 -0.80
CA HIS A 232 -1.96 21.88 -2.02
C HIS A 232 -1.92 21.04 -3.30
N GLU A 233 -1.12 19.98 -3.31
CA GLU A 233 -1.00 19.03 -4.43
C GLU A 233 -2.35 18.36 -4.77
N GLU A 234 -3.08 17.92 -3.74
CA GLU A 234 -4.39 17.29 -3.89
C GLU A 234 -5.44 18.27 -4.44
N LYS A 235 -5.33 19.55 -4.07
CA LYS A 235 -6.21 20.59 -4.58
C LYS A 235 -6.01 20.80 -6.07
N LEU A 236 -4.78 20.83 -6.56
CA LEU A 236 -4.49 20.98 -7.99
C LEU A 236 -5.07 19.82 -8.80
N GLN A 237 -4.87 18.59 -8.31
CA GLN A 237 -5.39 17.40 -8.97
C GLN A 237 -6.92 17.36 -8.95
N PHE A 238 -7.54 17.72 -7.83
CA PHE A 238 -8.98 17.82 -7.73
C PHE A 238 -9.56 18.87 -8.68
N ILE A 239 -8.93 20.03 -8.82
CA ILE A 239 -9.33 21.07 -9.80
C ILE A 239 -9.30 20.52 -11.22
N SER A 240 -8.25 19.77 -11.58
CA SER A 240 -8.12 19.13 -12.89
C SER A 240 -9.31 18.22 -13.19
N LEU A 241 -9.68 17.34 -12.25
CA LEU A 241 -10.84 16.45 -12.40
C LEU A 241 -12.17 17.20 -12.37
N LEU A 242 -12.33 18.19 -11.49
CA LEU A 242 -13.54 19.01 -11.39
C LEU A 242 -13.83 19.74 -12.70
N ASN A 243 -12.80 20.25 -13.38
CA ASN A 243 -12.97 20.97 -14.65
C ASN A 243 -13.49 20.07 -15.78
N LYS A 244 -13.32 18.75 -15.67
CA LYS A 244 -13.82 17.75 -16.62
C LYS A 244 -15.27 17.34 -16.34
N THR A 245 -15.84 17.74 -15.20
CA THR A 245 -17.24 17.46 -14.85
C THR A 245 -18.22 18.36 -15.61
N PRO A 246 -19.50 17.96 -15.74
CA PRO A 246 -20.53 18.78 -16.39
C PRO A 246 -21.09 19.91 -15.49
N TYR A 247 -20.48 20.20 -14.33
CA TYR A 247 -20.89 21.32 -13.49
C TYR A 247 -20.77 22.66 -14.22
N THR A 248 -21.68 23.58 -13.92
CA THR A 248 -21.60 24.97 -14.37
C THR A 248 -20.44 25.69 -13.68
N GLU A 249 -19.98 26.80 -14.27
CA GLU A 249 -18.91 27.61 -13.67
C GLU A 249 -19.29 28.16 -12.28
N THR A 250 -20.55 28.48 -12.06
CA THR A 250 -21.03 28.88 -10.73
C THR A 250 -20.89 27.75 -9.72
N GLU A 251 -21.30 26.54 -10.09
CA GLU A 251 -21.18 25.36 -9.24
C GLU A 251 -19.72 25.00 -8.94
N LYS A 252 -18.85 25.02 -9.96
CA LYS A 252 -17.41 24.80 -9.78
C LYS A 252 -16.82 25.81 -8.81
N ASN A 253 -17.14 27.09 -8.96
CA ASN A 253 -16.66 28.13 -8.05
C ASN A 253 -17.15 27.91 -6.61
N THR A 254 -18.39 27.50 -6.41
CA THR A 254 -18.90 27.16 -5.07
C THR A 254 -18.14 25.99 -4.45
N ILE A 255 -17.91 24.92 -5.20
CA ILE A 255 -17.11 23.77 -4.76
C ILE A 255 -15.68 24.21 -4.39
N LEU A 256 -15.02 24.98 -5.27
CA LEU A 256 -13.64 25.42 -5.06
C LEU A 256 -13.48 26.37 -3.86
N ASN A 257 -14.46 27.22 -3.60
CA ASN A 257 -14.49 28.08 -2.42
C ASN A 257 -14.59 27.28 -1.11
N ASN A 258 -15.13 26.07 -1.18
CA ASN A 258 -15.24 25.16 -0.04
C ASN A 258 -14.02 24.23 0.12
N ILE A 259 -13.00 24.36 -0.73
CA ILE A 259 -11.75 23.62 -0.61
C ILE A 259 -10.61 24.57 -0.19
N GLY A 260 -10.24 24.50 1.09
CA GLY A 260 -9.02 25.12 1.61
C GLY A 260 -7.77 24.34 1.22
N SER A 261 -6.61 25.02 1.23
CA SER A 261 -5.29 24.39 1.14
C SER A 261 -4.59 24.51 2.48
N GLU A 262 -3.96 23.43 2.96
CA GLU A 262 -2.89 23.52 3.96
C GLU A 262 -1.67 24.27 3.39
#